data_AF-A0AAW5N1U0-F1
#
_entry.id   AF-A0AAW5N1U0-F1
#
_cell.length_a   1.000
_cell.length_b   1.000
_cell.length_c   1.000
_cell.angle_alpha   90.00
_cell.angle_beta   90.00
_cell.angle_gamma   90.00
#
_symmetry.space_group_name_H-M   'P 1'
#
loop_
_entity.id
_entity.type
_entity.pdbx_description
1 polymer ?
#
loop_
_entity_poly.entity_id
_entity_poly.type
_entity_poly.pdbx_seq_one_letter_code
_entity_poly.pdbx_strand_id
1 'polypeptide(L)' 'MTELAQLQASAEQAAALLKAMSHPKRLLILCMLSGSPGTSAGELTRITGLSASATSQHLARMRDEGL' A
#
# COMPACT_ATOMS: atom_id res chain seq x y z
N MET A 1 -3.62 -27.22 15.20
CA MET A 1 -2.57 -26.24 14.83
C MET A 1 -1.91 -25.79 16.11
N THR A 2 -0.58 -25.82 16.23
CA THR A 2 0.12 -25.33 17.43
C THR A 2 0.09 -23.78 17.45
N GLU A 3 0.06 -23.17 18.63
CA GLU A 3 0.05 -21.70 18.77
C GLU A 3 1.24 -21.03 18.05
N LEU A 4 2.41 -21.67 18.07
CA LEU A 4 3.60 -21.19 17.35
C LEU A 4 3.40 -21.17 15.83
N ALA A 5 2.74 -22.18 15.25
CA ALA A 5 2.50 -22.22 13.81
C ALA A 5 1.53 -21.11 13.37
N GLN A 6 0.52 -20.80 14.20
CA GLN A 6 -0.38 -19.69 13.95
C GLN A 6 0.37 -18.35 14.01
N LEU A 7 1.24 -18.17 15.01
CA LEU A 7 2.04 -16.96 15.14
C LEU A 7 3.00 -16.76 13.95
N GLN A 8 3.64 -17.83 13.48
CA GLN A 8 4.51 -17.80 12.29
C GLN A 8 3.73 -17.36 11.04
N ALA A 9 2.56 -17.94 10.80
CA ALA A 9 1.71 -17.55 9.68
C ALA A 9 1.26 -16.08 9.75
N SER A 10 0.90 -15.60 10.94
CA SER A 10 0.56 -14.18 11.14
C SER A 10 1.77 -13.26 10.91
N ALA A 11 2.97 -13.68 11.33
CA ALA A 11 4.19 -12.91 11.10
C ALA A 11 4.53 -12.80 9.61
N GLU A 12 4.36 -13.89 8.85
CA GLU A 12 4.57 -13.90 7.39
C GLU A 12 3.59 -12.96 6.68
N GLN A 13 2.30 -13.00 7.05
CA GLN A 13 1.28 -12.10 6.49
C GLN A 13 1.58 -10.64 6.80
N ALA A 14 1.94 -10.34 8.05
CA ALA A 14 2.31 -8.98 8.46
C ALA A 14 3.56 -8.49 7.72
N ALA A 15 4.58 -9.33 7.57
CA ALA A 15 5.79 -8.98 6.84
C ALA A 15 5.51 -8.69 5.35
N ALA A 16 4.63 -9.48 4.71
CA ALA A 16 4.22 -9.24 3.33
C ALA A 16 3.52 -7.88 3.18
N LEU A 17 2.58 -7.56 4.08
CA LEU A 17 1.89 -6.27 4.12
C LEU A 17 2.88 -5.10 4.32
N LEU A 18 3.77 -5.21 5.31
CA LEU A 18 4.77 -4.17 5.59
C LEU A 18 5.68 -3.94 4.39
N LYS A 19 6.07 -5.00 3.68
CA LYS A 19 6.88 -4.91 2.46
C LYS A 19 6.15 -4.21 1.32
N ALA A 20 4.84 -4.44 1.16
CA ALA A 20 4.02 -3.72 0.19
C ALA A 20 3.94 -2.21 0.52
N MET A 21 3.86 -1.89 1.81
CA MET A 21 3.77 -0.52 2.32
C MET A 21 5.11 0.21 2.37
N SER A 22 6.26 -0.46 2.45
CA SER A 22 7.58 0.12 2.76
C SER A 22 8.19 0.95 1.62
N HIS A 23 7.46 1.93 1.11
CA HIS A 23 7.90 2.90 0.11
C HIS A 23 7.29 4.28 0.41
N PRO A 24 8.09 5.37 0.49
CA PRO A 24 7.61 6.68 0.96
C PRO A 24 6.37 7.20 0.21
N LYS A 25 6.34 7.04 -1.13
CA LYS A 25 5.20 7.49 -1.94
C LYS A 25 3.95 6.62 -1.75
N ARG A 26 4.11 5.33 -1.47
CA ARG A 26 2.97 4.43 -1.21
C ARG A 26 2.35 4.73 0.15
N LEU A 27 3.17 4.96 1.17
CA LEU A 27 2.70 5.40 2.47
C LEU A 27 1.90 6.71 2.36
N LEU A 28 2.39 7.69 1.60
CA LEU A 28 1.66 8.93 1.38
C LEU A 28 0.31 8.71 0.69
N ILE A 29 0.25 7.84 -0.33
CA ILE A 29 -1.00 7.44 -1.00
C ILE A 29 -1.96 6.80 0.03
N LEU A 30 -1.48 5.85 0.83
CA LEU A 30 -2.29 5.16 1.85
C LEU A 30 -2.81 6.12 2.92
N CYS A 31 -1.98 7.04 3.41
CA CYS A 31 -2.40 8.07 4.35
C CYS A 31 -3.53 8.95 3.77
N MET A 32 -3.39 9.36 2.50
CA MET A 32 -4.43 10.14 1.83
C MET A 32 -5.73 9.36 1.66
N LEU A 33 -5.66 8.11 1.20
CA LEU A 33 -6.85 7.27 0.98
C LEU A 33 -7.53 6.87 2.30
N SER A 34 -6.76 6.69 3.37
CA SER A 34 -7.29 6.42 4.71
C SER A 34 -8.09 7.61 5.27
N GLY A 35 -7.59 8.84 5.09
CA GLY A 35 -8.29 10.05 5.51
C GLY A 35 -9.39 10.52 4.55
N SER A 36 -9.26 10.21 3.26
CA SER A 36 -10.21 10.60 2.21
C SER A 36 -10.38 9.48 1.18
N PRO A 37 -11.23 8.48 1.49
CA PRO A 37 -11.55 7.40 0.55
C PRO A 37 -12.15 7.95 -0.75
N GLY A 38 -11.80 7.34 -1.88
CA GLY A 38 -12.26 7.78 -3.20
C GLY A 38 -11.47 8.94 -3.82
N THR A 39 -10.36 9.37 -3.19
CA THR A 39 -9.43 10.34 -3.80
C THR A 39 -8.97 9.87 -5.18
N SER A 40 -9.10 10.74 -6.19
CA SER A 40 -8.78 10.40 -7.58
C SER A 40 -7.27 10.22 -7.81
N ALA A 41 -6.89 9.44 -8.83
CA ALA A 41 -5.49 9.27 -9.21
C ALA A 41 -4.81 10.60 -9.62
N GLY A 42 -5.56 11.54 -10.19
CA GLY A 42 -5.05 12.88 -10.52
C GLY A 42 -4.67 13.68 -9.27
N GLU A 43 -5.51 13.62 -8.23
CA GLU A 43 -5.24 14.28 -6.97
C GLU A 43 -4.07 13.62 -6.22
N LEU A 44 -3.99 12.29 -6.23
CA LEU A 44 -2.83 11.56 -5.70
C LEU A 44 -1.54 11.93 -6.43
N THR A 45 -1.59 12.13 -7.74
CA THR A 45 -0.44 12.57 -8.55
C THR A 45 0.04 13.96 -8.07
N ARG A 46 -0.89 14.89 -7.86
CA ARG A 46 -0.58 16.24 -7.34
C ARG A 46 0.05 16.20 -5.96
N ILE A 47 -0.51 15.42 -5.03
CA ILE A 47 -0.04 15.35 -3.63
C ILE A 47 1.32 14.64 -3.53
N THR A 48 1.50 13.56 -4.27
CA THR A 48 2.73 12.76 -4.21
C THR A 48 3.88 13.37 -5.01
N GLY A 49 3.59 14.29 -5.93
CA GLY A 49 4.57 14.86 -6.87
C GLY A 49 5.11 13.85 -7.88
N LEU A 50 4.42 12.72 -8.04
CA LEU A 50 4.74 11.71 -9.06
C LEU A 50 4.18 12.12 -10.42
N SER A 51 4.64 11.47 -11.48
CA SER A 51 3.94 11.52 -12.77
C SER A 51 2.67 10.66 -12.72
N ALA A 52 1.68 10.97 -13.55
CA ALA A 52 0.44 10.19 -13.62
C ALA A 52 0.70 8.70 -13.92
N SER A 53 1.70 8.40 -14.76
CA SER A 53 2.13 7.02 -15.04
C SER A 53 2.73 6.34 -13.81
N ALA A 54 3.62 7.03 -13.08
CA ALA A 54 4.24 6.48 -11.87
C ALA A 54 3.19 6.25 -10.76
N THR A 55 2.25 7.19 -10.57
CA THR A 55 1.11 7.03 -9.66
C THR A 55 0.28 5.79 -10.02
N SER A 56 -0.07 5.64 -11.30
CA SER A 56 -0.86 4.50 -11.79
C SER A 56 -0.12 3.17 -11.59
N GLN A 57 1.19 3.13 -11.85
CA GLN A 57 2.02 1.94 -11.62
C GLN A 57 2.10 1.58 -10.14
N HIS A 58 2.26 2.57 -9.25
CA HIS A 58 2.23 2.31 -7.81
C HIS A 58 0.87 1.79 -7.35
N LEU A 59 -0.23 2.40 -7.80
CA LEU A 59 -1.59 1.97 -7.46
C LEU A 59 -1.89 0.55 -7.96
N ALA A 60 -1.50 0.22 -9.20
CA ALA A 60 -1.66 -1.12 -9.75
C ALA A 60 -0.88 -2.14 -8.92
N ARG A 61 0.39 -1.85 -8.62
CA ARG A 61 1.22 -2.76 -7.84
C ARG A 61 0.75 -2.90 -6.39
N MET A 62 0.26 -1.84 -5.76
CA MET A 62 -0.33 -1.91 -4.41
C MET A 62 -1.55 -2.84 -4.42
N ARG A 63 -2.42 -2.74 -5.43
CA ARG A 63 -3.58 -3.63 -5.60
C ARG A 63 -3.16 -5.09 -5.79
N ASP A 64 -2.14 -5.34 -6.62
CA ASP A 64 -1.61 -6.69 -6.85
C ASP A 64 -0.96 -7.27 -5.58
N GLU A 65 -0.44 -6.42 -4.70
CA GLU A 65 0.13 -6.78 -3.40
C GLU A 65 -0.92 -6.88 -2.27
N GLY A 66 -2.21 -6.67 -2.58
CA GLY A 66 -3.34 -6.85 -1.65
C GLY A 66 -3.65 -5.65 -0.74
N LEU A 67 -3.20 -4.45 -1.13
CA LEU A 67 -3.52 -3.17 -0.46
C LEU A 67 -4.78 -2.50 -1.02
#